data_AF-A0A5B7K841-F1
#
_entry.id   AF-A0A5B7K841-F1
#
_cell.length_a   1.000
_cell.length_b   1.000
_cell.length_c   1.000
_cell.angle_alpha   90.00
_cell.angle_beta   90.00
_cell.angle_gamma   90.00
#
_symmetry.space_group_name_H-M   'P 1'
#
loop_
_entity.id
_entity.type
_entity.pdbx_description
1 polymer ?
#
loop_
_entity_poly.entity_id
_entity_poly.type
_entity_poly.pdbx_seq_one_letter_code
_entity_poly.pdbx_strand_id
1 'polypeptide(L)'
;MSDDDPIFRNAWDATMNEETSPKTLYLNCALHTDRTIRKSIGSKVCAPISEKALVYQMFRALMDEPEEEGFYKQSEGFIKYLSQAGFHTFEAYFKEIYLISNIIYLWPKCFREGVNFYTNNYLQSMHRILKYVYLKGEKMKRLNYTVYFG
;
A
#
# COMPACT_ATOMS: atom_id res chain seq x y z
N MET A 1 10.38 3.45 -0.58
CA MET A 1 8.98 3.01 -0.81
C MET A 1 9.02 1.76 -1.67
N SER A 2 8.82 0.60 -1.04
CA SER A 2 8.82 -0.73 -1.68
C SER A 2 7.39 -1.28 -1.79
N ASP A 3 7.24 -2.46 -2.38
CA ASP A 3 5.99 -3.24 -2.34
C ASP A 3 5.70 -3.79 -0.93
N ASP A 4 4.50 -4.33 -0.72
CA ASP A 4 4.10 -4.98 0.54
C ASP A 4 4.61 -6.44 0.69
N ASP A 5 5.45 -6.91 -0.25
CA ASP A 5 6.05 -8.24 -0.20
C ASP A 5 7.07 -8.36 0.95
N PRO A 6 6.95 -9.39 1.83
CA PRO A 6 7.87 -9.64 2.94
C PRO A 6 9.34 -9.73 2.54
N ILE A 7 9.66 -10.14 1.32
CA ILE A 7 11.04 -10.26 0.83
C ILE A 7 11.76 -8.92 0.92
N PHE A 8 11.08 -7.82 0.60
CA PHE A 8 11.69 -6.48 0.67
C PHE A 8 11.96 -6.06 2.10
N ARG A 9 11.05 -6.37 3.03
CA ARG A 9 11.24 -6.07 4.44
C ARG A 9 12.37 -6.90 5.04
N ASN A 10 12.41 -8.19 4.76
CA ASN A 10 13.45 -9.09 5.24
C ASN A 10 14.83 -8.68 4.72
N ALA A 11 14.93 -8.30 3.44
CA ALA A 11 16.17 -7.82 2.85
C ALA A 11 16.62 -6.48 3.46
N TRP A 12 15.67 -5.57 3.72
CA TRP A 12 15.93 -4.31 4.40
C TRP A 12 16.47 -4.55 5.81
N ASP A 13 15.76 -5.33 6.63
CA ASP A 13 16.15 -5.62 8.01
C ASP A 13 17.50 -6.36 8.09
N ALA A 14 17.85 -7.17 7.08
CA ALA A 14 19.14 -7.88 7.01
C ALA A 14 20.32 -7.00 6.59
N THR A 15 20.07 -5.88 5.90
CA THR A 15 21.13 -5.05 5.28
C THR A 15 21.29 -3.71 5.98
N MET A 16 20.17 -3.11 6.42
CA MET A 16 20.12 -1.80 7.06
C MET A 16 20.05 -2.02 8.57
N ASN A 17 21.22 -2.04 9.22
CA ASN A 17 21.31 -2.16 10.68
C ASN A 17 20.67 -0.94 11.36
N GLU A 18 20.17 -1.11 12.59
CA GLU A 18 19.51 -0.03 13.36
C GLU A 18 20.41 1.21 13.57
N GLU A 19 21.74 1.03 13.58
CA GLU A 19 22.71 2.12 13.65
C GLU A 19 22.75 3.00 12.40
N THR A 20 22.41 2.44 11.23
CA THR A 20 22.53 3.10 9.92
C THR A 20 21.20 3.58 9.36
N SER A 21 20.08 2.98 9.77
CA SER A 21 18.75 3.42 9.36
C SER A 21 17.70 2.95 10.36
N PRO A 22 16.96 3.86 11.00
CA PRO A 22 15.86 3.46 11.87
C PRO A 22 14.79 2.69 11.07
N LYS A 23 14.22 1.65 11.69
CA LYS A 23 13.14 0.81 11.13
C LYS A 23 11.92 1.64 10.68
N THR A 24 11.77 2.84 11.22
CA THR A 24 10.73 3.82 10.87
C THR A 24 10.89 4.41 9.46
N LEU A 25 12.06 4.23 8.80
CA LEU A 25 12.28 4.70 7.42
C LEU A 25 11.82 3.69 6.35
N TYR A 26 11.59 2.43 6.71
CA TYR A 26 10.96 1.49 5.78
C TYR A 26 9.46 1.83 5.68
N LEU A 27 9.01 2.22 4.48
CA LEU A 27 7.65 2.67 4.25
C LEU A 27 7.05 1.99 3.01
N ASN A 28 5.79 1.58 3.13
CA ASN A 28 5.06 1.00 2.02
C ASN A 28 4.77 2.06 0.96
N CYS A 29 4.86 1.67 -0.31
CA CYS A 29 4.51 2.56 -1.39
C CYS A 29 3.00 2.84 -1.40
N ALA A 30 2.59 4.10 -1.26
CA ALA A 30 1.18 4.48 -1.27
C ALA A 30 0.42 4.02 -2.54
N LEU A 31 1.10 3.86 -3.69
CA LEU A 31 0.48 3.31 -4.90
C LEU A 31 0.27 1.81 -4.84
N HIS A 32 1.22 1.07 -4.26
CA HIS A 32 1.07 -0.37 -4.09
C HIS A 32 -0.03 -0.64 -3.06
N THR A 33 -0.03 0.09 -1.94
CA THR A 33 -1.13 0.09 -0.97
C THR A 33 -2.48 0.39 -1.63
N ASP A 34 -2.56 1.44 -2.47
CA ASP A 34 -3.80 1.80 -3.19
C ASP A 34 -4.27 0.71 -4.18
N ARG A 35 -3.34 0.06 -4.89
CA ARG A 35 -3.68 -1.05 -5.80
C ARG A 35 -4.15 -2.28 -5.03
N THR A 36 -3.44 -2.65 -3.96
CA THR A 36 -3.77 -3.80 -3.12
C THR A 36 -5.15 -3.63 -2.50
N ILE A 37 -5.46 -2.44 -1.97
CA ILE A 37 -6.77 -2.19 -1.34
C ILE A 37 -7.91 -2.19 -2.36
N ARG A 38 -7.74 -1.59 -3.54
CA ARG A 38 -8.78 -1.63 -4.59
C ARG A 38 -9.10 -3.05 -5.02
N LYS A 39 -8.07 -3.90 -5.16
CA LYS A 39 -8.22 -5.32 -5.48
C LYS A 39 -8.94 -6.06 -4.36
N SER A 40 -8.54 -5.85 -3.10
CA SER A 40 -9.15 -6.54 -1.96
C SER A 40 -10.60 -6.14 -1.76
N ILE A 41 -10.95 -4.85 -1.86
CA ILE A 41 -12.34 -4.36 -1.86
C ILE A 41 -13.14 -5.03 -2.98
N GLY A 42 -12.61 -5.05 -4.21
CA GLY A 42 -13.26 -5.68 -5.34
C GLY A 42 -13.64 -7.15 -5.10
N SER A 43 -12.76 -7.89 -4.43
CA SER A 43 -12.92 -9.33 -4.13
C SER A 43 -13.64 -9.68 -2.82
N LYS A 44 -13.55 -8.85 -1.78
CA LYS A 44 -13.98 -9.19 -0.41
C LYS A 44 -15.22 -8.41 0.05
N VAL A 45 -15.56 -7.30 -0.60
CA VAL A 45 -16.79 -6.54 -0.33
C VAL A 45 -17.86 -7.02 -1.32
N CYS A 46 -18.90 -7.68 -0.83
CA CYS A 46 -20.02 -8.12 -1.66
C CYS A 46 -21.13 -7.06 -1.64
N ALA A 47 -20.91 -5.93 -2.32
CA ALA A 47 -21.81 -4.79 -2.34
C ALA A 47 -21.83 -4.10 -3.72
N PRO A 48 -22.84 -3.24 -3.99
CA PRO A 48 -22.88 -2.41 -5.19
C PRO A 48 -21.62 -1.53 -5.34
N ILE A 49 -21.39 -1.06 -6.57
CA ILE A 49 -20.23 -0.23 -6.91
C ILE A 49 -20.16 1.05 -6.07
N SER A 50 -21.31 1.66 -5.77
CA SER A 50 -21.40 2.86 -4.93
C SER A 50 -20.86 2.62 -3.52
N GLU A 51 -21.17 1.47 -2.93
CA GLU A 51 -20.78 1.12 -1.57
C GLU A 51 -19.31 0.67 -1.51
N LYS A 52 -18.83 -0.04 -2.54
CA LYS A 52 -17.39 -0.28 -2.73
C LYS A 52 -16.60 1.02 -2.85
N ALA A 53 -17.14 2.01 -3.55
CA ALA A 53 -16.53 3.33 -3.68
C ALA A 53 -16.49 4.07 -2.34
N LEU A 54 -17.54 3.97 -1.52
CA LEU A 54 -17.56 4.53 -0.16
C LEU A 54 -16.51 3.88 0.73
N VAL A 55 -16.43 2.54 0.76
CA VAL A 55 -15.37 1.81 1.51
C VAL A 55 -13.98 2.26 1.08
N TYR A 56 -13.76 2.42 -0.23
CA TYR A 56 -12.50 2.92 -0.76
C TYR A 56 -12.21 4.37 -0.31
N GLN A 57 -13.19 5.26 -0.37
CA GLN A 57 -13.03 6.66 0.08
C GLN A 57 -12.69 6.74 1.56
N MET A 58 -13.35 5.94 2.41
CA MET A 58 -13.04 5.88 3.84
C MET A 58 -11.61 5.40 4.09
N PHE A 59 -11.17 4.36 3.37
CA PHE A 59 -9.77 3.91 3.45
C PHE A 59 -8.78 4.99 2.97
N ARG A 60 -9.12 5.75 1.92
CA ARG A 60 -8.30 6.86 1.45
C ARG A 60 -8.18 7.98 2.47
N ALA A 61 -9.26 8.30 3.18
CA ALA A 61 -9.22 9.25 4.29
C ALA A 61 -8.25 8.77 5.38
N LEU A 62 -8.31 7.49 5.77
CA LEU A 62 -7.36 6.90 6.71
C LEU A 62 -5.90 6.99 6.24
N MET A 63 -5.64 6.74 4.96
CA MET A 63 -4.28 6.83 4.40
C MET A 63 -3.72 8.25 4.50
N ASP A 64 -4.56 9.26 4.25
CA ASP A 64 -4.16 10.65 4.11
C ASP A 64 -4.29 11.44 5.43
N GLU A 65 -4.74 10.79 6.51
CA GLU A 65 -4.90 11.37 7.84
C GLU A 65 -3.56 11.89 8.40
N PRO A 66 -3.48 13.19 8.74
CA PRO A 66 -2.24 13.79 9.25
C PRO A 66 -1.95 13.50 10.71
N GLU A 67 -2.96 13.24 11.56
CA GLU A 67 -2.77 13.10 12.99
C GLU A 67 -2.96 11.65 13.46
N GLU A 68 -2.08 11.16 14.33
CA GLU A 68 -2.17 9.79 14.84
C GLU A 68 -3.47 9.54 15.63
N GLU A 69 -3.87 10.48 16.49
CA GLU A 69 -5.12 10.37 17.25
C GLU A 69 -6.35 10.34 16.33
N GLY A 70 -6.34 11.19 15.29
CA GLY A 70 -7.36 11.22 14.26
C GLY A 70 -7.45 9.90 13.50
N PHE A 71 -6.29 9.31 13.17
CA PHE A 71 -6.19 8.03 12.49
C PHE A 71 -6.81 6.90 13.31
N TYR A 72 -6.46 6.79 14.61
CA TYR A 72 -7.03 5.75 15.46
C TYR A 72 -8.57 5.89 15.57
N LYS A 73 -9.09 7.09 15.81
CA LYS A 73 -10.55 7.33 15.86
C LYS A 73 -11.25 6.98 14.55
N GLN A 74 -10.69 7.38 13.42
CA GLN A 74 -11.26 7.06 12.11
C GLN A 74 -11.18 5.56 11.82
N SER A 75 -10.12 4.88 12.26
CA SER A 75 -9.95 3.44 12.05
C SER A 75 -11.01 2.63 12.80
N GLU A 76 -11.32 3.03 14.05
CA GLU A 76 -12.41 2.44 14.83
C GLU A 76 -13.77 2.69 14.20
N GLY A 77 -14.02 3.92 13.74
CA GLY A 77 -15.24 4.27 13.00
C GLY A 77 -15.40 3.46 11.72
N PHE A 78 -14.31 3.26 10.98
CA PHE A 78 -14.30 2.47 9.76
C PHE A 78 -14.59 0.99 10.04
N ILE A 79 -13.94 0.39 11.06
CA ILE A 79 -14.23 -0.98 11.48
C ILE A 79 -15.69 -1.14 11.88
N LYS A 80 -16.24 -0.19 12.65
CA LYS A 80 -17.64 -0.20 13.06
C LYS A 80 -18.57 -0.16 11.86
N TYR A 81 -18.28 0.70 10.89
CA TYR A 81 -19.03 0.76 9.62
C TYR A 81 -18.99 -0.59 8.88
N LEU A 82 -17.80 -1.18 8.70
CA LEU A 82 -17.66 -2.47 8.02
C LEU A 82 -18.46 -3.58 8.71
N SER A 83 -18.46 -3.59 10.04
CA SER A 83 -19.20 -4.55 10.85
C SER A 83 -20.72 -4.37 10.69
N GLN A 84 -21.21 -3.13 10.75
CA GLN A 84 -22.63 -2.80 10.59
C GLN A 84 -23.14 -3.08 9.17
N ALA A 85 -22.30 -2.89 8.16
CA ALA A 85 -22.61 -3.18 6.76
C ALA A 85 -22.46 -4.68 6.40
N GLY A 86 -22.01 -5.53 7.34
CA GLY A 86 -21.86 -6.98 7.13
C GLY A 86 -20.62 -7.36 6.31
N PHE A 87 -19.63 -6.48 6.18
CA PHE A 87 -18.40 -6.71 5.40
C PHE A 87 -17.32 -7.44 6.20
N HIS A 88 -17.69 -8.47 6.96
CA HIS A 88 -16.81 -9.15 7.92
C HIS A 88 -15.53 -9.73 7.29
N THR A 89 -15.59 -10.24 6.05
CA THR A 89 -14.41 -10.76 5.35
C THR A 89 -13.38 -9.67 5.05
N PHE A 90 -13.86 -8.46 4.70
CA PHE A 90 -12.98 -7.33 4.46
C PHE A 90 -12.52 -6.69 5.77
N GLU A 91 -13.38 -6.65 6.79
CA GLU A 91 -13.06 -6.21 8.15
C GLU A 91 -11.90 -7.02 8.75
N ALA A 92 -11.98 -8.35 8.70
CA ALA A 92 -10.92 -9.24 9.19
C ALA A 92 -9.61 -9.00 8.42
N TYR A 93 -9.69 -8.94 7.09
CA TYR A 93 -8.53 -8.63 6.24
C TYR A 93 -7.90 -7.27 6.60
N PHE A 94 -8.72 -6.24 6.83
CA PHE A 94 -8.21 -4.91 7.18
C PHE A 94 -7.47 -4.93 8.52
N LYS A 95 -8.04 -5.58 9.53
CA LYS A 95 -7.42 -5.74 10.86
C LYS A 95 -6.08 -6.49 10.78
N GLU A 96 -6.06 -7.62 10.07
CA GLU A 96 -4.89 -8.49 9.96
C GLU A 96 -3.76 -7.88 9.12
N ILE A 97 -4.06 -7.05 8.11
CA ILE A 97 -3.02 -6.54 7.22
C ILE A 97 -2.58 -5.12 7.60
N TYR A 98 -3.49 -4.28 8.07
CA TYR A 98 -3.21 -2.84 8.23
C TYR A 98 -3.13 -2.37 9.68
N LEU A 99 -3.65 -3.12 10.65
CA LEU A 99 -3.71 -2.71 12.06
C LEU A 99 -2.80 -3.50 13.00
N ILE A 100 -1.99 -4.43 12.50
CA ILE A 100 -0.98 -5.09 13.35
C ILE A 100 0.08 -4.06 13.75
N SER A 101 0.46 -4.06 15.03
CA SER A 101 1.39 -3.09 15.65
C SER A 101 2.73 -2.94 14.91
N ASN A 102 3.19 -3.99 14.21
CA ASN A 102 4.44 -3.96 13.45
C ASN A 102 4.29 -3.45 12.00
N ILE A 103 3.07 -3.21 11.52
CA ILE A 103 2.76 -2.80 10.13
C ILE A 103 2.02 -1.45 10.09
N ILE A 104 1.31 -1.09 11.16
CA ILE A 104 0.45 0.10 11.21
C ILE A 104 1.18 1.40 10.87
N TYR A 105 2.47 1.52 11.18
CA TYR A 105 3.29 2.71 10.91
C TYR A 105 3.78 2.80 9.45
N LEU A 106 3.60 1.75 8.62
CA LEU A 106 4.21 1.67 7.30
C LEU A 106 3.43 2.42 6.21
N TRP A 107 2.13 2.64 6.41
CA TRP A 107 1.20 3.01 5.35
C TRP A 107 0.44 4.34 5.53
N PRO A 108 0.02 4.76 6.73
CA PRO A 108 -0.68 6.03 6.93
C PRO A 108 0.28 7.20 6.81
N LYS A 109 -0.25 8.38 6.49
CA LYS A 109 0.56 9.60 6.39
C LYS A 109 1.01 10.12 7.75
N CYS A 110 0.19 10.03 8.79
CA CYS A 110 0.52 10.48 10.14
C CYS A 110 1.83 9.88 10.69
N PHE A 111 2.14 8.61 10.38
CA PHE A 111 3.38 7.96 10.82
C PHE A 111 4.60 8.23 9.93
N ARG A 112 4.50 9.11 8.92
CA ARG A 112 5.58 9.43 7.97
C ARG A 112 6.31 10.74 8.28
N GLU A 113 6.22 11.22 9.52
CA GLU A 113 6.86 12.47 9.93
C GLU A 113 8.35 12.52 9.54
N GLY A 114 8.76 13.65 8.95
CA GLY A 114 10.15 13.88 8.51
C GLY A 114 10.48 13.43 7.08
N VAL A 115 9.57 12.77 6.36
CA VAL A 115 9.83 12.34 4.97
C VAL A 115 9.01 13.16 3.96
N ASN A 116 9.67 14.09 3.26
CA ASN A 116 9.06 14.92 2.20
C ASN A 116 8.71 14.09 0.96
N PHE A 117 7.54 13.45 0.96
CA PHE A 117 7.07 12.61 -0.14
C PHE A 117 6.42 13.39 -1.30
N TYR A 118 7.25 14.05 -2.11
CA TYR A 118 6.88 14.48 -3.47
C TYR A 118 7.26 13.44 -4.55
N THR A 119 7.89 12.33 -4.15
CA THR A 119 8.52 11.34 -5.03
C THR A 119 7.54 10.46 -5.80
N ASN A 120 6.30 10.28 -5.34
CA ASN A 120 5.37 9.33 -5.96
C ASN A 120 4.92 9.78 -7.37
N ASN A 121 4.80 11.09 -7.60
CA ASN A 121 4.48 11.65 -8.93
C ASN A 121 5.66 11.54 -9.91
N TYR A 122 6.89 11.74 -9.41
CA TYR A 122 8.11 11.55 -10.21
C TYR A 122 8.30 10.09 -10.60
N LEU A 123 8.07 9.15 -9.67
CA LEU A 123 8.21 7.73 -9.92
C LEU A 123 7.18 7.20 -10.93
N GLN A 124 5.94 7.70 -10.86
CA GLN A 124 4.91 7.42 -11.89
C GLN A 124 5.27 7.99 -13.25
N SER A 125 5.79 9.21 -13.29
CA SER A 125 6.22 9.85 -14.54
C SER A 125 7.34 9.04 -15.19
N MET A 126 8.34 8.62 -14.41
CA MET A 126 9.42 7.74 -14.87
C MET A 126 8.90 6.39 -15.37
N HIS A 127 7.99 5.74 -14.62
CA HIS A 127 7.42 4.45 -15.03
C HIS A 127 6.63 4.56 -16.35
N ARG A 128 5.87 5.65 -16.52
CA ARG A 128 5.13 5.92 -17.76
C ARG A 128 6.09 6.15 -18.94
N ILE A 129 7.16 6.92 -18.74
CA ILE A 129 8.19 7.15 -19.76
C ILE A 129 8.82 5.82 -20.17
N LEU A 130 9.31 5.02 -19.22
CA LEU A 130 9.93 3.73 -19.53
C LEU A 130 8.98 2.78 -20.26
N LYS A 131 7.74 2.64 -19.77
CA LYS A 131 6.76 1.71 -20.35
C LYS A 131 6.29 2.11 -21.74
N TYR A 132 6.00 3.39 -21.96
CA TYR A 132 5.35 3.83 -23.20
C TYR A 132 6.29 4.49 -24.20
N VAL A 133 7.36 5.17 -23.75
CA VAL A 133 8.32 5.82 -24.65
C VAL A 133 9.42 4.84 -25.05
N TYR A 134 10.03 4.14 -24.08
CA TYR A 134 11.13 3.22 -24.38
C TYR A 134 10.66 1.83 -24.80
N LEU A 135 9.73 1.24 -24.06
CA LEU A 135 9.24 -0.12 -24.34
C LEU A 135 8.06 -0.15 -25.32
N LYS A 136 7.59 1.02 -25.80
CA LYS A 136 6.46 1.16 -26.74
C LYS A 136 5.18 0.40 -26.33
N GLY A 137 5.01 0.14 -25.03
CA GLY A 137 3.90 -0.68 -24.51
C GLY A 137 4.03 -2.19 -24.75
N GLU A 138 5.13 -2.65 -25.35
CA GLU A 138 5.37 -4.08 -25.57
C GLU A 138 5.72 -4.79 -24.25
N LYS A 139 5.15 -5.98 -24.06
CA LYS A 139 5.51 -6.85 -22.95
C LYS A 139 6.82 -7.57 -23.30
N MET A 140 7.93 -7.12 -22.74
CA MET A 140 9.19 -7.86 -22.86
C MET A 140 9.04 -9.26 -22.26
N LYS A 141 9.50 -10.28 -23.00
CA LYS A 141 9.63 -11.64 -22.46
C LYS A 141 10.65 -11.61 -21.32
N ARG A 142 10.38 -12.35 -20.23
CA ARG A 142 11.31 -12.45 -19.10
C ARG A 142 12.69 -12.86 -19.61
N LEU A 143 13.75 -12.19 -19.14
CA LEU A 143 15.13 -12.41 -19.56
C LEU A 143 15.53 -13.90 -19.51
N ASN A 144 14.98 -14.64 -18.55
CA ASN A 144 15.19 -16.09 -18.37
C ASN A 144 14.87 -16.93 -19.61
N TYR A 145 14.03 -16.46 -20.55
CA TYR A 145 13.76 -17.17 -21.80
C TYR A 145 14.76 -16.86 -22.92
N THR A 146 15.60 -15.84 -22.75
CA THR A 146 16.49 -15.32 -23.80
C THR A 146 17.91 -15.85 -23.65
N VAL A 147 18.30 -16.30 -22.46
CA VAL A 147 19.67 -16.79 -22.16
C VAL A 147 19.87 -18.28 -22.49
N TYR A 148 18.82 -19.01 -22.89
CA TYR A 148 18.90 -20.44 -23.23
C TYR A 148 19.09 -20.75 -24.73
N PHE A 149 19.36 -19.75 -25.57
CA PHE A 149 19.80 -19.96 -26.94
C PHE A 149 21.07 -19.15 -27.19
N GLY A 150 22.20 -19.74 -26.77
CA GLY A 150 23.56 -19.38 -27.16
C GLY A 150 24.30 -20.66 -27.50
#